data_AF-A0A3R7S4I0-F1
#
_entry.id   AF-A0A3R7S4I0-F1
#
_cell.length_a   1.000
_cell.length_b   1.000
_cell.length_c   1.000
_cell.angle_alpha   90.00
_cell.angle_beta   90.00
_cell.angle_gamma   90.00
#
_symmetry.space_group_name_H-M   'P 1'
#
loop_
_entity.id
_entity.type
_entity.pdbx_description
1 polymer ?
#
loop_
_entity_poly.entity_id
_entity_poly.type
_entity_poly.pdbx_seq_one_letter_code
_entity_poly.pdbx_strand_id
1 'polypeptide(L)'
;MISSSVHVDTAVICELFDGLFRERFSTCLRGGGDEPLYTPAVDDKLAVITFRSDYVSSALHEVSHWCLAGVERRALQDYGYWYQEDRDAKAQRGFEAMEARPQALEWIFSLALGIRFVPSRDNFVVPASPYFDCEIPRQMMALVQGGLPARAQAFANRLSQGRDYLRLARDLAVNQLKAEFK
;
A
#
# COMPACT_ATOMS: atom_id res chain seq x y z
N MET A 1 -21.29 6.34 23.02
CA MET A 1 -19.85 6.19 23.37
C MET A 1 -19.05 6.86 22.29
N ILE A 2 -18.31 7.91 22.64
CA ILE A 2 -17.59 8.76 21.68
C ILE A 2 -16.49 7.90 21.06
N SER A 3 -16.63 7.59 19.78
CA SER A 3 -15.58 6.98 18.96
C SER A 3 -14.47 8.01 18.81
N SER A 4 -13.43 7.91 19.65
CA SER A 4 -12.20 8.68 19.41
C SER A 4 -11.57 8.09 18.16
N SER A 5 -11.71 8.75 17.01
CA SER A 5 -10.91 8.38 15.84
C SER A 5 -9.45 8.57 16.25
N VAL A 6 -8.68 7.48 16.26
CA VAL A 6 -7.23 7.57 16.38
C VAL A 6 -6.75 8.38 15.19
N HIS A 7 -6.42 9.64 15.41
CA HIS A 7 -5.83 10.47 14.36
C HIS A 7 -4.35 10.08 14.30
N VAL A 8 -4.00 9.28 13.29
CA VAL A 8 -2.61 8.96 13.00
C VAL A 8 -2.05 10.08 12.12
N ASP A 9 -1.00 10.73 12.60
CA ASP A 9 -0.27 11.75 11.83
C ASP A 9 0.66 11.06 10.83
N THR A 10 0.77 11.61 9.62
CA THR A 10 1.69 11.10 8.60
C THR A 10 3.16 11.25 8.99
N ALA A 11 3.50 12.20 9.87
CA ALA A 11 4.83 12.30 10.46
C ALA A 11 5.20 11.00 11.20
N VAL A 12 4.26 10.42 11.96
CA VAL A 12 4.47 9.13 12.65
C VAL A 12 4.72 8.01 11.63
N ILE A 13 3.99 7.97 10.52
CA ILE A 13 4.21 6.96 9.48
C ILE A 13 5.62 7.09 8.88
N CYS A 14 6.08 8.32 8.62
CA CYS A 14 7.43 8.59 8.13
C CYS A 14 8.50 8.14 9.13
N GLU A 15 8.33 8.45 10.43
CA GLU A 15 9.26 8.04 11.48
C GLU A 15 9.35 6.51 11.62
N LEU A 16 8.21 5.83 11.61
CA LEU A 16 8.16 4.36 11.70
C LEU A 16 8.80 3.70 10.47
N PHE A 17 8.61 4.27 9.27
CA PHE A 17 9.25 3.79 8.05
C PHE A 17 10.76 4.03 8.08
N ASP A 18 11.19 5.27 8.32
CA ASP A 18 12.59 5.67 8.31
C ASP A 18 13.40 4.90 9.37
N GLY A 19 12.82 4.67 10.55
CA GLY A 19 13.46 3.88 11.61
C GLY A 19 13.70 2.41 11.24
N LEU A 20 13.00 1.87 10.24
CA LEU A 20 13.21 0.50 9.75
C LEU A 20 14.11 0.44 8.51
N PHE A 21 13.99 1.43 7.62
CA PHE A 21 14.49 1.29 6.26
C PHE A 21 15.52 2.32 5.83
N ARG A 22 15.68 3.42 6.57
CA ARG A 22 16.65 4.46 6.21
C ARG A 22 18.07 3.94 6.20
N GLU A 23 18.52 3.32 7.29
CA GLU A 23 19.90 2.79 7.36
C GLU A 23 20.08 1.54 6.50
N ARG A 24 19.13 0.61 6.57
CA ARG A 24 19.28 -0.71 5.92
C ARG A 24 19.08 -0.68 4.41
N PHE A 25 18.22 0.21 3.91
CA PHE A 25 17.84 0.28 2.49
C PHE A 25 18.12 1.64 1.85
N SER A 26 18.76 2.57 2.57
CA SER A 26 19.02 3.93 2.09
C SER A 26 17.75 4.59 1.53
N THR A 27 16.59 4.33 2.14
CA THR A 27 15.29 4.82 1.66
C THR A 27 14.54 5.53 2.77
N CYS A 28 13.95 6.70 2.47
CA CYS A 28 13.09 7.43 3.39
C CYS A 28 11.71 7.75 2.80
N LEU A 29 10.74 8.01 3.68
CA LEU A 29 9.36 8.36 3.32
C LEU A 29 9.09 9.84 3.61
N ARG A 30 8.51 10.57 2.65
CA ARG A 30 8.21 12.00 2.77
C ARG A 30 6.79 12.30 2.30
N GLY A 31 6.09 13.13 3.06
CA GLY A 31 4.77 13.66 2.68
C GLY A 31 4.86 15.04 2.05
N GLY A 32 3.71 15.55 1.63
CA GLY A 32 3.56 16.91 1.10
C GLY A 32 3.92 17.04 -0.38
N GLY A 33 4.04 15.93 -1.12
CA GLY A 33 4.25 15.98 -2.56
C GLY A 33 2.99 16.40 -3.31
N ASP A 34 3.18 17.06 -4.46
CA ASP A 34 2.09 17.37 -5.39
C ASP A 34 1.54 16.07 -6.03
N GLU A 35 2.44 15.12 -6.30
CA GLU A 35 2.19 13.80 -6.84
C GLU A 35 2.98 12.72 -6.08
N PRO A 36 2.50 11.47 -6.04
CA PRO A 36 3.30 10.36 -5.54
C PRO A 36 4.50 10.12 -6.47
N LEU A 37 5.67 9.87 -5.88
CA LEU A 37 6.89 9.64 -6.66
C LEU A 37 7.91 8.84 -5.86
N TYR A 38 8.41 7.76 -6.45
CA TYR A 38 9.65 7.13 -6.01
C TYR A 38 10.86 7.67 -6.78
N THR A 39 11.80 8.27 -6.05
CA THR A 39 13.10 8.68 -6.56
C THR A 39 14.18 7.69 -6.08
N PRO A 40 14.90 7.01 -6.97
CA PRO A 40 15.96 6.08 -6.59
C PRO A 40 17.14 6.82 -5.94
N ALA A 41 17.92 6.10 -5.15
CA ALA A 41 19.17 6.61 -4.59
C ALA A 41 20.14 6.95 -5.74
N VAL A 42 20.83 8.08 -5.62
CA VAL A 42 21.88 8.52 -6.56
C VAL A 42 23.08 8.97 -5.74
N ASP A 43 24.24 8.39 -6.00
CA ASP A 43 25.47 8.61 -5.24
C ASP A 43 25.23 8.43 -3.73
N ASP A 44 25.56 9.45 -2.92
CA ASP A 44 25.38 9.44 -1.47
C ASP A 44 23.96 9.84 -1.01
N LYS A 45 23.02 10.07 -1.95
CA LYS A 45 21.65 10.47 -1.62
C LYS A 45 20.76 9.25 -1.39
N LEU A 46 19.91 9.36 -0.37
CA LEU A 46 18.87 8.37 -0.10
C LEU A 46 17.83 8.32 -1.23
N ALA A 47 17.29 7.14 -1.48
CA ALA A 47 16.04 6.99 -2.21
C ALA A 47 14.90 7.63 -1.41
N VAL A 48 13.94 8.24 -2.10
CA VAL A 48 12.81 8.94 -1.48
C VAL A 48 11.51 8.38 -2.04
N ILE A 49 10.65 7.92 -1.16
CA ILE A 49 9.24 7.66 -1.46
C ILE A 49 8.48 8.92 -1.06
N THR A 50 7.88 9.60 -2.03
CA THR A 50 7.06 10.79 -1.80
C THR A 50 5.60 10.39 -1.96
N PHE A 51 4.75 10.72 -0.99
CA PHE A 51 3.30 10.52 -1.08
C PHE A 51 2.58 11.86 -1.14
N ARG A 52 1.38 11.84 -1.72
CA ARG A 52 0.61 13.05 -2.01
C ARG A 52 0.00 13.62 -0.74
N SER A 53 0.12 14.94 -0.59
CA SER A 53 -0.44 15.69 0.55
C SER A 53 0.00 15.05 1.89
N ASP A 54 -0.88 15.00 2.87
CA ASP A 54 -0.66 14.48 4.22
C ASP A 54 -1.66 13.36 4.56
N TYR A 55 -2.07 12.57 3.57
CA TYR A 55 -2.99 11.45 3.79
C TYR A 55 -2.24 10.18 4.20
N VAL A 56 -2.65 9.59 5.33
CA VAL A 56 -2.12 8.29 5.78
C VAL A 56 -2.33 7.20 4.74
N SER A 57 -3.49 7.14 4.08
CA SER A 57 -3.74 6.17 3.01
C SER A 57 -2.74 6.30 1.87
N SER A 58 -2.41 7.52 1.45
CA SER A 58 -1.41 7.76 0.40
C SER A 58 -0.02 7.27 0.85
N ALA A 59 0.38 7.55 2.10
CA ALA A 59 1.64 7.03 2.64
C ALA A 59 1.68 5.49 2.66
N LEU A 60 0.60 4.83 3.09
CA LEU A 60 0.52 3.36 3.13
C LEU A 60 0.52 2.74 1.73
N HIS A 61 -0.12 3.41 0.78
CA HIS A 61 -0.17 3.00 -0.61
C HIS A 61 1.23 3.01 -1.24
N GLU A 62 1.96 4.11 -1.12
CA GLU A 62 3.33 4.23 -1.65
C GLU A 62 4.30 3.22 -1.02
N VAL A 63 4.19 3.00 0.28
CA VAL A 63 5.00 1.98 0.97
C VAL A 63 4.64 0.57 0.47
N SER A 64 3.38 0.32 0.09
CA SER A 64 2.95 -0.96 -0.47
C SER A 64 3.61 -1.23 -1.82
N HIS A 65 3.62 -0.23 -2.72
CA HIS A 65 4.37 -0.30 -3.98
C HIS A 65 5.85 -0.57 -3.74
N TRP A 66 6.47 0.20 -2.85
CA TRP A 66 7.88 0.02 -2.53
C TRP A 66 8.20 -1.39 -2.02
N CYS A 67 7.37 -1.93 -1.13
CA CYS A 67 7.54 -3.25 -0.53
C CYS A 67 7.45 -4.38 -1.56
N LEU A 68 6.64 -4.22 -2.61
CA LEU A 68 6.47 -5.18 -3.70
C LEU A 68 7.50 -5.02 -4.82
N ALA A 69 8.02 -3.81 -5.04
CA ALA A 69 9.03 -3.54 -6.05
C ALA A 69 10.35 -4.26 -5.74
N GLY A 70 10.83 -5.11 -6.66
CA GLY A 70 12.12 -5.80 -6.57
C GLY A 70 13.32 -4.85 -6.66
N VAL A 71 14.54 -5.39 -6.49
CA VAL A 71 15.78 -4.58 -6.52
C VAL A 71 15.90 -3.81 -7.84
N GLU A 72 15.67 -4.47 -8.97
CA GLU A 72 15.76 -3.86 -10.31
C GLU A 72 14.77 -2.70 -10.48
N ARG A 73 13.52 -2.89 -10.06
CA ARG A 73 12.51 -1.82 -10.11
C ARG A 73 12.89 -0.64 -9.23
N ARG A 74 13.47 -0.87 -8.05
CA ARG A 74 13.94 0.21 -7.17
C ARG A 74 15.16 0.98 -7.70
N ALA A 75 15.75 0.55 -8.81
CA ALA A 75 16.76 1.35 -9.51
C ALA A 75 16.14 2.35 -10.50
N LEU A 76 14.82 2.27 -10.74
CA LEU A 76 14.10 3.11 -11.70
C LEU A 76 13.24 4.14 -10.98
N GLN A 77 13.13 5.33 -11.58
CA GLN A 77 12.13 6.31 -11.15
C GLN A 77 10.74 5.69 -11.24
N ASP A 78 9.95 5.90 -10.18
CA ASP A 78 8.61 5.34 -9.99
C ASP A 78 8.51 3.84 -10.29
N TYR A 79 9.55 3.09 -9.92
CA TYR A 79 9.65 1.64 -10.13
C TYR A 79 9.62 1.19 -11.60
N GLY A 80 9.72 2.13 -12.54
CA GLY A 80 9.52 1.90 -13.97
C GLY A 80 8.06 1.69 -14.37
N TYR A 81 7.09 2.06 -13.52
CA TYR A 81 5.68 2.06 -13.90
C TYR A 81 5.41 3.18 -14.92
N TRP A 82 4.46 2.92 -15.82
CA TRP A 82 3.99 3.89 -16.80
C TRP A 82 2.60 4.36 -16.39
N TYR A 83 2.46 5.67 -16.17
CA TYR A 83 1.17 6.28 -15.89
C TYR A 83 0.47 6.67 -17.19
N GLN A 84 -0.79 6.26 -17.32
CA GLN A 84 -1.68 6.66 -18.40
C GLN A 84 -2.97 7.17 -17.77
N GLU A 85 -3.24 8.46 -17.91
CA GLU A 85 -4.43 9.13 -17.36
C GLU A 85 -5.70 8.72 -18.13
N ASP A 86 -5.65 8.78 -19.46
CA ASP A 86 -6.75 8.37 -20.34
C ASP A 86 -6.77 6.85 -20.52
N ARG A 87 -7.33 6.15 -19.54
CA ARG A 87 -7.56 4.69 -19.59
C ARG A 87 -8.93 4.37 -20.19
N ASP A 88 -8.94 3.57 -21.25
CA ASP A 88 -10.15 2.88 -21.69
C ASP A 88 -10.47 1.69 -20.76
N ALA A 89 -11.60 1.01 -20.97
CA ALA A 89 -12.00 -0.12 -20.13
C ALA A 89 -10.99 -1.29 -20.12
N LYS A 90 -10.20 -1.47 -21.19
CA LYS A 90 -9.19 -2.54 -21.28
C LYS A 90 -7.93 -2.13 -20.50
N ALA A 91 -7.47 -0.90 -20.66
CA ALA A 91 -6.36 -0.32 -19.91
C ALA A 91 -6.68 -0.27 -18.41
N GLN A 92 -7.91 0.08 -18.04
CA GLN A 92 -8.37 0.09 -16.65
C GLN A 92 -8.27 -1.31 -16.01
N ARG A 93 -8.66 -2.38 -16.71
CA ARG A 93 -8.49 -3.75 -16.20
C ARG A 93 -7.02 -4.14 -16.01
N GLY A 94 -6.15 -3.68 -16.91
CA GLY A 94 -4.70 -3.90 -16.78
C GLY A 94 -4.14 -3.20 -15.54
N PHE A 95 -4.56 -1.96 -15.30
CA PHE A 95 -4.25 -1.20 -14.10
C PHE A 95 -4.76 -1.91 -12.83
N GLU A 96 -6.05 -2.26 -12.78
CA GLU A 96 -6.65 -2.96 -11.63
C GLU A 96 -5.93 -4.26 -11.29
N ALA A 97 -5.49 -5.03 -12.29
CA ALA A 97 -4.71 -6.26 -12.07
C ALA A 97 -3.32 -5.99 -11.44
N MET A 98 -2.68 -4.88 -11.79
CA MET A 98 -1.40 -4.47 -11.19
C MET A 98 -1.58 -3.87 -9.78
N GLU A 99 -2.70 -3.16 -9.56
CA GLU A 99 -3.03 -2.46 -8.31
C GLU A 99 -3.60 -3.35 -7.22
N ALA A 100 -4.21 -4.49 -7.56
CA ALA A 100 -4.92 -5.30 -6.57
C ALA A 100 -3.98 -5.80 -5.45
N ARG A 101 -2.74 -6.11 -5.79
CA ARG A 101 -1.74 -6.61 -4.82
C ARG A 101 -1.16 -5.48 -3.95
N PRO A 102 -0.74 -4.31 -4.49
CA PRO A 102 -0.45 -3.12 -3.68
C PRO A 102 -1.59 -2.75 -2.72
N GLN A 103 -2.84 -2.72 -3.19
CA GLN A 103 -3.98 -2.35 -2.35
C GLN A 103 -4.36 -3.41 -1.31
N ALA A 104 -4.15 -4.69 -1.60
CA ALA A 104 -4.24 -5.72 -0.58
C ALA A 104 -3.23 -5.50 0.55
N LEU A 105 -2.01 -5.07 0.20
CA LEU A 105 -0.98 -4.78 1.19
C LEU A 105 -1.27 -3.47 1.95
N GLU A 106 -1.79 -2.45 1.29
CA GLU A 106 -2.28 -1.21 1.91
C GLU A 106 -3.39 -1.52 2.92
N TRP A 107 -4.30 -2.42 2.59
CA TRP A 107 -5.34 -2.86 3.50
C TRP A 107 -4.76 -3.59 4.72
N ILE A 108 -3.75 -4.45 4.52
CA ILE A 108 -3.05 -5.10 5.66
C ILE A 108 -2.38 -4.05 6.56
N PHE A 109 -1.75 -3.01 6.00
CA PHE A 109 -1.17 -1.92 6.79
C PHE A 109 -2.25 -1.10 7.51
N SER A 110 -3.39 -0.85 6.87
CA SER A 110 -4.54 -0.18 7.47
C SER A 110 -5.08 -0.97 8.67
N LEU A 111 -5.17 -2.29 8.54
CA LEU A 111 -5.54 -3.19 9.65
C LEU A 111 -4.51 -3.16 10.78
N ALA A 112 -3.21 -3.14 10.46
CA ALA A 112 -2.15 -3.01 11.45
C ALA A 112 -2.30 -1.69 12.24
N LEU A 113 -2.56 -0.58 11.55
CA LEU A 113 -2.82 0.72 12.19
C LEU A 113 -4.16 0.83 12.90
N GLY A 114 -5.13 -0.03 12.59
CA GLY A 114 -6.50 0.05 13.13
C GLY A 114 -7.34 1.15 12.46
N ILE A 115 -7.06 1.48 11.20
CA ILE A 115 -7.81 2.46 10.40
C ILE A 115 -8.61 1.79 9.30
N ARG A 116 -9.60 2.51 8.76
CA ARG A 116 -10.42 2.04 7.64
C ARG A 116 -9.63 2.13 6.34
N PHE A 117 -9.66 1.04 5.57
CA PHE A 117 -9.18 1.00 4.19
C PHE A 117 -10.27 1.40 3.20
N VAL A 118 -9.90 2.14 2.15
CA VAL A 118 -10.76 2.50 1.02
C VAL A 118 -9.95 2.30 -0.26
N PRO A 119 -10.35 1.40 -1.18
CA PRO A 119 -9.63 1.20 -2.43
C PRO A 119 -9.46 2.49 -3.23
N SER A 120 -8.23 2.78 -3.66
CA SER A 120 -7.96 3.89 -4.58
C SER A 120 -8.24 3.44 -6.01
N ARG A 121 -9.22 4.06 -6.68
CA ARG A 121 -9.59 3.66 -8.05
C ARG A 121 -8.95 4.57 -9.10
N ASP A 122 -8.38 5.68 -8.65
CA ASP A 122 -7.54 6.66 -9.37
C ASP A 122 -8.19 7.37 -10.59
N ASN A 123 -9.13 6.72 -11.29
CA ASN A 123 -9.96 7.30 -12.33
C ASN A 123 -11.45 7.14 -11.99
N PHE A 124 -12.14 8.25 -11.72
CA PHE A 124 -13.57 8.27 -11.40
C PHE A 124 -14.49 8.28 -12.64
N VAL A 125 -13.93 8.44 -13.85
CA VAL A 125 -14.68 8.52 -15.11
C VAL A 125 -15.08 7.11 -15.59
N VAL A 126 -14.24 6.11 -15.34
CA VAL A 126 -14.55 4.71 -15.68
C VAL A 126 -15.14 4.02 -14.45
N PRO A 127 -16.34 3.43 -14.53
CA PRO A 127 -16.90 2.65 -13.43
C PRO A 127 -15.94 1.52 -13.05
N ALA A 128 -15.67 1.41 -11.74
CA ALA A 128 -14.83 0.34 -11.23
C ALA A 128 -15.38 -1.02 -11.64
N SER A 129 -14.49 -1.91 -12.08
CA SER A 129 -14.89 -3.28 -12.34
C SER A 129 -15.23 -3.98 -11.02
N PRO A 130 -16.32 -4.77 -10.95
CA PRO A 130 -16.56 -5.68 -9.83
C PRO A 130 -15.36 -6.63 -9.58
N TYR A 131 -14.54 -6.84 -10.60
CA TYR A 131 -13.29 -7.61 -10.51
C TYR A 131 -12.34 -7.05 -9.46
N PHE A 132 -12.18 -5.73 -9.38
CA PHE A 132 -11.20 -5.11 -8.47
C PHE A 132 -11.57 -5.31 -6.99
N ASP A 133 -12.87 -5.23 -6.69
CA ASP A 133 -13.41 -5.45 -5.34
C ASP A 133 -13.28 -6.92 -4.89
N CYS A 134 -13.18 -7.86 -5.83
CA CYS A 134 -12.95 -9.29 -5.55
C CYS A 134 -11.46 -9.65 -5.52
N GLU A 135 -10.65 -9.04 -6.39
CA GLU A 135 -9.23 -9.37 -6.54
C GLU A 135 -8.40 -8.89 -5.34
N ILE A 136 -8.70 -7.71 -4.77
CA ILE A 136 -8.00 -7.21 -3.57
C ILE A 136 -8.08 -8.23 -2.40
N PRO A 137 -9.27 -8.73 -1.99
CA PRO A 137 -9.39 -9.80 -0.99
C PRO A 137 -8.65 -11.09 -1.35
N ARG A 138 -8.63 -11.50 -2.62
CA ARG A 138 -7.88 -12.67 -3.08
C ARG A 138 -6.37 -12.48 -2.90
N GLN A 139 -5.85 -11.31 -3.28
CA GLN A 139 -4.45 -10.96 -3.08
C GLN A 139 -4.09 -10.87 -1.60
N MET A 140 -4.98 -10.34 -0.76
CA MET A 140 -4.80 -10.33 0.69
C MET A 140 -4.70 -11.76 1.24
N MET A 141 -5.61 -12.64 0.84
CA MET A 141 -5.56 -14.06 1.24
C MET A 141 -4.24 -14.70 0.83
N ALA A 142 -3.80 -14.49 -0.41
CA ALA A 142 -2.54 -15.01 -0.91
C ALA A 142 -1.33 -14.50 -0.11
N LEU A 143 -1.30 -13.22 0.26
CA LEU A 143 -0.25 -12.63 1.10
C LEU A 143 -0.26 -13.22 2.52
N VAL A 144 -1.43 -13.38 3.13
CA VAL A 144 -1.55 -13.90 4.50
C VAL A 144 -1.21 -15.39 4.58
N GLN A 145 -1.51 -16.18 3.54
CA GLN A 145 -1.20 -17.61 3.47
C GLN A 145 0.25 -17.87 3.05
N GLY A 146 0.75 -17.17 2.03
CA GLY A 146 2.10 -17.33 1.50
C GLY A 146 3.19 -16.61 2.29
N GLY A 147 2.80 -15.71 3.18
CA GLY A 147 3.69 -14.82 3.91
C GLY A 147 3.89 -13.48 3.20
N LEU A 148 4.02 -12.42 3.99
CA LEU A 148 4.29 -11.08 3.48
C LEU A 148 5.75 -10.99 3.02
N PRO A 149 6.05 -10.17 1.99
CA PRO A 149 7.43 -9.78 1.70
C PRO A 149 8.13 -9.25 2.97
N ALA A 150 9.41 -9.54 3.16
CA ALA A 150 10.12 -9.23 4.41
C ALA A 150 10.02 -7.74 4.84
N ARG A 151 10.06 -6.81 3.87
CA ARG A 151 9.88 -5.37 4.12
C ARG A 151 8.46 -5.04 4.57
N ALA A 152 7.47 -5.58 3.87
CA ALA A 152 6.06 -5.44 4.24
C ALA A 152 5.78 -6.00 5.65
N GLN A 153 6.29 -7.18 5.97
CA GLN A 153 6.14 -7.80 7.29
C GLN A 153 6.76 -6.93 8.39
N ALA A 154 7.97 -6.42 8.17
CA ALA A 154 8.65 -5.55 9.14
C ALA A 154 7.85 -4.26 9.38
N PHE A 155 7.34 -3.64 8.32
CA PHE A 155 6.55 -2.42 8.43
C PHE A 155 5.21 -2.68 9.13
N ALA A 156 4.46 -3.70 8.72
CA ALA A 156 3.18 -4.05 9.34
C ALA A 156 3.33 -4.39 10.84
N ASN A 157 4.39 -5.12 11.23
CA ASN A 157 4.69 -5.38 12.64
C ASN A 157 4.95 -4.09 13.43
N ARG A 158 5.66 -3.12 12.82
CA ARG A 158 5.94 -1.84 13.47
C ARG A 158 4.69 -0.97 13.59
N LEU A 159 3.82 -0.97 12.59
CA LEU A 159 2.52 -0.29 12.62
C LEU A 159 1.56 -0.90 13.65
N SER A 160 1.57 -2.22 13.82
CA SER A 160 0.61 -2.92 14.67
C SER A 160 0.80 -2.67 16.15
N GLN A 161 2.01 -2.28 16.57
CA GLN A 161 2.38 -2.11 17.98
C GLN A 161 2.01 -3.34 18.82
N GLY A 162 2.12 -4.54 18.25
CA GLY A 162 1.80 -5.81 18.91
C GLY A 162 0.38 -6.33 18.69
N ARG A 163 -0.49 -5.62 17.96
CA ARG A 163 -1.81 -6.14 17.56
C ARG A 163 -1.67 -7.27 16.52
N ASP A 164 -2.54 -8.27 16.61
CA ASP A 164 -2.59 -9.41 15.67
C ASP A 164 -3.36 -9.05 14.38
N TYR A 165 -2.72 -8.23 13.55
CA TYR A 165 -3.28 -7.80 12.27
C TYR A 165 -3.37 -8.94 11.24
N LEU A 166 -2.55 -9.98 11.37
CA LEU A 166 -2.57 -11.14 10.47
C LEU A 166 -3.84 -11.97 10.66
N ARG A 167 -4.28 -12.15 11.90
CA ARG A 167 -5.58 -12.77 12.18
C ARG A 167 -6.72 -11.94 11.61
N LEU A 168 -6.72 -10.62 11.84
CA LEU A 168 -7.75 -9.72 11.29
C LEU A 168 -7.81 -9.79 9.76
N ALA A 169 -6.65 -9.74 9.09
CA ALA A 169 -6.56 -9.84 7.64
C ALA A 169 -7.09 -11.19 7.13
N ARG A 170 -6.75 -12.30 7.80
CA ARG A 170 -7.25 -13.63 7.45
C ARG A 170 -8.76 -13.72 7.56
N ASP A 171 -9.32 -13.31 8.70
CA ASP A 171 -10.75 -13.41 8.97
C ASP A 171 -11.55 -12.57 7.99
N LEU A 172 -11.06 -11.35 7.70
CA LEU A 172 -11.68 -10.44 6.75
C LEU A 172 -11.61 -10.97 5.30
N ALA A 173 -10.45 -11.48 4.86
CA ALA A 173 -10.33 -12.07 3.54
C ALA A 173 -11.25 -13.30 3.37
N VAL A 174 -11.37 -14.17 4.37
CA VAL A 174 -12.33 -15.30 4.34
C VAL A 174 -13.76 -14.81 4.20
N ASN A 175 -14.15 -13.80 4.98
CA ASN A 175 -15.53 -13.29 4.95
C ASN A 175 -15.87 -12.65 3.60
N GLN A 176 -14.94 -11.89 3.02
CA GLN A 176 -15.16 -11.24 1.74
C GLN A 176 -15.26 -12.25 0.59
N LEU A 177 -14.43 -13.30 0.60
CA LEU A 177 -14.52 -14.38 -0.39
C LEU A 177 -15.80 -15.21 -0.22
N LYS A 178 -16.31 -15.40 1.00
CA LYS A 178 -17.60 -16.07 1.21
C LYS A 178 -18.79 -15.25 0.70
N ALA A 179 -18.70 -13.92 0.76
CA ALA A 179 -19.73 -13.03 0.24
C ALA A 179 -19.80 -13.04 -1.29
N GLU A 180 -18.69 -13.35 -1.98
CA GLU A 180 -18.62 -13.49 -3.45
C GLU A 180 -19.50 -14.65 -3.98
N PHE A 181 -19.69 -15.71 -3.18
CA PHE A 181 -20.43 -16.92 -3.56
C PHE A 181 -21.87 -16.98 -3.02
N LYS A 182 -22.42 -15.86 -2.55
CA LYS A 182 -23.83 -15.73 -2.13
C LYS A 182 -24.60 -14.84 -3.08
#